data_AF-A0A379AAY3-F1
#
_entry.id   AF-A0A379AAY3-F1
#
_cell.length_a   1.000
_cell.length_b   1.000
_cell.length_c   1.000
_cell.angle_alpha   90.00
_cell.angle_beta   90.00
_cell.angle_gamma   90.00
#
_symmetry.space_group_name_H-M   'P 1'
#
loop_
_entity.id
_entity.type
_entity.pdbx_description
1 polymer ?
#
loop_
_entity_poly.entity_id
_entity_poly.type
_entity_poly.pdbx_seq_one_letter_code
_entity_poly.pdbx_strand_id
1 'polypeptide(L)'
;MLHVSLSAGIAIFPLHGRNRQELLFNADAAMYHTKHSGRNGWCLFEPAMSAATQHQLELANDLWEAIEREQMRLFYQPKFCSGGTRLMGFEALLRWQHPQRGLLTPELFLPRAEKTGQIIALG
;
A
#
# COMPACT_ATOMS: atom_id res chain seq x y z
N MET A 1 -22.39 -13.49 10.47
CA MET A 1 -21.45 -13.35 11.60
C MET A 1 -20.43 -12.28 11.24
N LEU A 2 -20.27 -11.26 12.09
CA LEU A 2 -19.22 -10.25 11.92
C LEU A 2 -17.92 -10.81 12.50
N HIS A 3 -16.86 -10.93 11.70
CA HIS A 3 -15.56 -11.42 12.16
C HIS A 3 -14.62 -10.24 12.33
N VAL A 4 -14.18 -9.97 13.56
CA VAL A 4 -13.25 -8.87 13.90
C VAL A 4 -11.89 -9.46 14.21
N SER A 5 -10.85 -8.98 13.53
CA SER A 5 -9.45 -9.37 13.77
C SER A 5 -8.66 -8.21 14.39
N LEU A 6 -7.75 -8.52 15.31
CA LEU A 6 -6.87 -7.52 15.94
C LEU A 6 -5.45 -7.60 15.36
N SER A 7 -4.80 -6.46 15.12
CA SER A 7 -3.36 -6.41 14.82
C SER A 7 -2.69 -5.41 15.74
N ALA A 8 -1.60 -5.81 16.39
CA ALA A 8 -0.91 -5.01 17.39
C ALA A 8 0.59 -4.91 17.10
N GLY A 9 1.19 -3.77 17.44
CA GLY A 9 2.62 -3.54 17.30
C GLY A 9 3.23 -3.19 18.64
N ILE A 10 4.43 -3.70 18.92
CA ILE A 10 5.08 -3.57 20.23
C ILE A 10 6.42 -2.86 20.07
N ALA A 11 6.58 -1.72 20.74
CA ALA A 11 7.86 -1.03 20.89
C ALA A 11 8.32 -1.05 22.36
N ILE A 12 9.61 -1.27 22.61
CA ILE A 12 10.18 -1.41 23.94
C ILE A 12 11.10 -0.21 24.22
N PHE A 13 10.87 0.50 25.33
CA PHE A 13 11.81 1.50 25.81
C PHE A 13 12.95 0.85 26.60
N PRO A 14 14.22 1.28 26.44
CA PRO A 14 14.72 2.32 25.53
C PRO A 14 15.18 1.79 24.16
N LEU A 15 14.98 0.50 23.88
CA LEU A 15 15.53 -0.20 22.72
C LEU A 15 14.98 0.34 21.39
N HIS A 16 13.68 0.65 21.34
CA HIS A 16 12.93 1.05 20.15
C HIS A 16 12.52 2.53 20.19
N GLY A 17 13.24 3.35 20.93
CA GLY A 17 12.97 4.78 21.04
C GLY A 17 13.31 5.33 22.42
N ARG A 18 13.83 6.55 22.45
CA ARG A 18 14.25 7.23 23.70
C ARG A 18 13.24 8.27 24.17
N ASN A 19 12.24 8.57 23.35
CA ASN A 19 11.16 9.48 23.68
C ASN A 19 9.79 8.87 23.30
N ARG A 20 8.73 9.45 23.84
CA ARG A 20 7.35 8.98 23.62
C ARG A 20 6.98 8.94 22.13
N GLN A 21 7.44 9.93 21.36
CA GLN A 21 7.05 10.10 19.96
C GLN A 21 7.68 9.01 19.08
N GLU A 22 8.96 8.69 19.31
CA GLU A 22 9.65 7.57 18.67
C GLU A 22 9.01 6.23 19.01
N LEU A 23 8.70 5.97 20.29
CA LEU A 23 8.05 4.72 20.70
C LEU A 23 6.67 4.53 20.06
N LEU A 24 5.87 5.60 19.99
CA LEU A 24 4.56 5.56 19.34
C LEU A 24 4.70 5.30 17.83
N PHE A 25 5.60 6.02 17.16
CA PHE A 25 5.86 5.82 15.73
C PHE A 25 6.33 4.39 15.44
N ASN A 26 7.24 3.86 16.25
CA ASN A 26 7.79 2.52 16.08
C ASN A 26 6.77 1.41 16.41
N ALA A 27 5.92 1.62 17.43
CA ALA A 27 4.82 0.69 17.71
C ALA A 27 3.79 0.68 16.57
N ASP A 28 3.48 1.85 15.98
CA ASP A 28 2.58 1.95 14.83
C ASP A 28 3.17 1.26 13.60
N ALA A 29 4.46 1.46 13.32
CA ALA A 29 5.18 0.77 12.25
C ALA A 29 5.11 -0.76 12.40
N ALA A 30 5.32 -1.29 13.61
CA ALA A 30 5.20 -2.72 13.88
C ALA A 30 3.77 -3.25 13.67
N MET A 31 2.75 -2.49 14.08
CA MET A 31 1.34 -2.84 13.89
C MET A 31 0.96 -2.87 12.41
N TYR A 32 1.45 -1.88 11.64
CA TYR A 32 1.26 -1.83 10.20
C TYR A 32 1.94 -3.00 9.50
N HIS A 33 3.14 -3.38 9.93
CA HIS A 33 3.82 -4.58 9.44
C HIS A 33 2.91 -5.81 9.65
N THR A 34 2.41 -6.03 10.87
CA THR A 34 1.49 -7.15 11.16
C THR A 34 0.23 -7.14 10.29
N LYS A 35 -0.33 -5.97 9.97
CA LYS A 35 -1.48 -5.86 9.06
C LYS A 35 -1.17 -6.30 7.63
N HIS A 36 0.09 -6.25 7.18
CA HIS A 36 0.49 -6.68 5.84
C HIS A 36 1.02 -8.11 5.82
N SER A 37 1.61 -8.61 6.92
CA SER A 37 2.17 -9.97 7.01
C SER A 37 1.13 -11.09 7.19
N GLY A 38 -0.17 -10.78 7.15
CA GLY A 38 -1.24 -11.78 7.34
C GLY A 38 -2.41 -11.31 8.22
N ARG A 39 -2.31 -10.13 8.85
CA ARG A 39 -3.29 -9.61 9.84
C ARG A 39 -3.43 -10.56 11.04
N ASN A 40 -4.31 -10.22 11.98
CA ASN A 40 -4.68 -11.07 13.13
C ASN A 40 -3.48 -11.58 13.99
N GLY A 41 -2.65 -10.66 14.48
CA GLY A 41 -1.46 -11.04 15.24
C GLY A 41 -0.75 -9.84 15.88
N TRP A 42 0.48 -10.04 16.31
CA TRP A 42 1.32 -8.98 16.83
C TRP A 42 2.76 -9.11 16.33
N CYS A 43 3.47 -7.99 16.22
CA CYS A 43 4.90 -7.98 15.91
C CYS A 43 5.65 -7.02 16.85
N LEU A 44 6.86 -7.42 17.21
CA LEU A 44 7.81 -6.52 17.84
C LEU A 44 8.40 -5.59 16.77
N PHE A 45 8.62 -4.33 17.12
CA PHE A 45 9.28 -3.40 16.23
C PHE A 45 10.72 -3.84 15.94
N GLU A 46 11.06 -3.85 14.65
CA GLU A 46 12.43 -3.88 14.16
C GLU A 46 12.70 -2.62 13.34
N PRO A 47 13.92 -2.06 13.37
CA PRO A 47 14.27 -0.87 12.58
C PRO A 47 13.96 -0.98 11.08
N ALA A 48 14.01 -2.19 10.50
CA ALA A 48 13.62 -2.41 9.11
C ALA A 48 12.13 -2.08 8.84
N MET A 49 11.26 -2.20 9.85
CA MET A 49 9.82 -1.94 9.73
C MET A 49 9.49 -0.44 9.63
N SER A 50 10.32 0.43 10.22
CA SER A 50 10.11 1.89 10.12
C SER A 50 10.44 2.40 8.71
N ALA A 51 11.48 1.87 8.05
CA ALA A 51 11.77 2.21 6.66
C ALA A 51 10.64 1.80 5.70
N ALA A 52 10.09 0.60 5.87
CA ALA A 52 8.93 0.15 5.10
C ALA A 52 7.70 1.02 5.36
N THR A 53 7.46 1.44 6.61
CA THR A 53 6.33 2.31 6.97
C THR A 53 6.49 3.72 6.39
N GLN A 54 7.71 4.28 6.46
CA GLN A 54 8.05 5.58 5.88
C GLN A 54 7.80 5.60 4.36
N HIS A 55 8.33 4.63 3.63
CA HIS A 55 8.14 4.52 2.18
C HIS A 55 6.68 4.38 1.75
N GLN A 56 5.85 3.81 2.62
CA GLN A 56 4.42 3.63 2.38
C GLN A 56 3.62 4.91 2.64
N LEU A 57 4.05 5.70 3.63
CA LEU A 57 3.49 7.03 3.90
C LEU A 57 3.82 8.01 2.77
N GLU A 58 5.08 8.00 2.32
CA GLU A 58 5.53 8.76 1.14
C GLU A 58 4.67 8.41 -0.08
N LEU A 59 4.52 7.11 -0.39
CA LEU A 59 3.74 6.67 -1.54
C LEU A 59 2.25 7.09 -1.45
N ALA A 60 1.67 7.16 -0.25
CA ALA A 60 0.29 7.60 -0.07
C ALA A 60 0.11 9.11 -0.29
N ASN A 61 1.11 9.91 0.09
CA ASN A 61 1.15 11.34 -0.21
C ASN A 61 1.40 11.58 -1.70
N ASP A 62 2.34 10.85 -2.28
CA ASP A 62 2.63 10.91 -3.72
C ASP A 62 1.38 10.54 -4.55
N LEU A 63 0.55 9.59 -4.06
CA LEU A 63 -0.68 9.18 -4.73
C LEU A 63 -1.75 10.29 -4.73
N TRP A 64 -1.79 11.10 -3.68
CA TRP A 64 -2.63 12.31 -3.62
C TRP A 64 -2.24 13.29 -4.75
N GLU A 65 -0.95 13.58 -4.88
CA GLU A 65 -0.45 14.48 -5.93
C GLU A 65 -0.56 13.86 -7.33
N ALA A 66 -0.51 12.54 -7.45
CA ALA A 66 -0.52 11.83 -8.72
C ALA A 66 -1.82 12.04 -9.52
N ILE A 67 -2.95 12.18 -8.83
CA ILE A 67 -4.25 12.46 -9.44
C ILE A 67 -4.25 13.88 -10.00
N GLU A 68 -3.81 14.87 -9.22
CA GLU A 68 -3.74 16.27 -9.66
C GLU A 68 -2.71 16.49 -10.77
N ARG A 69 -1.61 15.73 -10.76
CA ARG A 69 -0.50 15.85 -11.72
C ARG A 69 -0.64 14.95 -12.95
N GLU A 70 -1.83 14.39 -13.19
CA GLU A 70 -2.14 13.54 -14.34
C GLU A 70 -1.15 12.39 -14.54
N GLN A 71 -0.70 11.75 -13.46
CA GLN A 71 0.30 10.68 -13.50
C GLN A 71 -0.33 9.29 -13.71
N MET A 72 -1.66 9.22 -13.74
CA MET A 72 -2.40 7.98 -13.99
C MET A 72 -2.49 7.68 -15.49
N ARG A 73 -2.29 6.41 -15.85
CA ARG A 73 -2.31 5.91 -17.22
C ARG A 73 -3.14 4.63 -17.28
N LEU A 74 -3.86 4.45 -18.38
CA LEU A 74 -4.58 3.22 -18.68
C LEU A 74 -3.80 2.40 -19.69
N PHE A 75 -3.52 1.16 -19.32
CA PHE A 75 -2.95 0.15 -20.19
C PHE A 75 -4.04 -0.84 -20.58
N TYR A 76 -3.93 -1.45 -21.75
CA TYR A 76 -4.94 -2.39 -22.25
C TYR A 76 -4.30 -3.74 -22.50
N GLN A 77 -4.75 -4.76 -21.77
CA GLN A 77 -4.32 -6.13 -21.99
C GLN A 77 -5.37 -6.89 -22.82
N PRO A 78 -5.02 -7.42 -24.01
CA PRO A 78 -5.96 -8.17 -24.83
C PRO A 78 -6.31 -9.52 -24.17
N LYS A 79 -7.59 -9.88 -24.21
CA LYS A 79 -8.11 -11.17 -23.78
C LYS A 79 -8.48 -12.00 -25.00
N PHE A 80 -7.96 -13.23 -25.08
CA PHE A 80 -8.23 -14.16 -26.16
C PHE A 80 -9.14 -15.30 -25.69
N CYS A 81 -9.93 -15.88 -26.60
CA CYS A 81 -10.61 -17.14 -26.35
C CYS A 81 -9.61 -18.23 -25.93
N SER A 82 -10.07 -19.24 -25.17
CA SER A 82 -9.24 -20.38 -24.73
C SER A 82 -8.60 -21.18 -25.89
N GLY A 83 -9.01 -20.95 -27.15
CA GLY A 83 -8.38 -21.49 -28.37
C GLY A 83 -7.39 -20.55 -29.07
N GLY A 84 -6.98 -19.44 -28.43
CA GLY A 84 -5.81 -18.63 -28.79
C GLY A 84 -5.93 -17.68 -29.99
N THR A 85 -6.94 -17.81 -30.84
CA THR A 85 -6.99 -17.07 -32.12
C THR A 85 -8.04 -15.97 -32.20
N ARG A 86 -9.05 -15.97 -31.32
CA ARG A 86 -10.11 -14.95 -31.31
C ARG A 86 -9.91 -13.96 -30.17
N LEU A 87 -9.72 -12.69 -30.51
CA LEU A 87 -9.74 -11.58 -29.55
C LEU A 87 -11.17 -11.40 -29.01
N MET A 88 -11.32 -11.42 -27.68
CA MET A 88 -12.59 -11.30 -26.97
C MET A 88 -12.83 -9.91 -26.39
N GLY A 89 -11.77 -9.13 -26.19
CA GLY A 89 -11.84 -7.79 -25.63
C GLY A 89 -10.51 -7.37 -25.02
N PHE A 90 -10.55 -6.28 -24.25
CA PHE A 90 -9.41 -5.75 -23.53
C PHE A 90 -9.75 -5.54 -22.06
N GLU A 91 -8.79 -5.80 -21.19
CA GLU A 91 -8.83 -5.38 -19.81
C GLU A 91 -8.11 -4.04 -19.65
N ALA A 92 -8.82 -3.07 -19.08
CA ALA A 92 -8.27 -1.78 -18.69
C ALA A 92 -7.50 -1.94 -17.38
N LEU A 93 -6.21 -1.66 -17.41
CA LEU A 93 -5.28 -1.80 -16.31
C LEU A 93 -4.74 -0.43 -15.94
N LEU A 94 -5.14 0.09 -14.78
CA LEU A 94 -4.59 1.33 -14.26
C LEU A 94 -3.09 1.15 -13.99
N ARG A 95 -2.31 2.18 -14.30
CA ARG A 95 -0.89 2.27 -14.03
C ARG A 95 -0.57 3.68 -13.56
N TRP A 96 0.36 3.78 -12.62
CA TRP A 96 0.81 5.07 -12.14
C TRP A 96 2.23 5.33 -12.65
N GLN A 97 2.39 6.35 -13.47
CA GLN A 97 3.68 6.80 -13.97
C GLN A 97 4.32 7.78 -12.98
N HIS A 98 4.94 7.22 -11.94
CA HIS A 98 5.57 7.97 -10.89
C HIS A 98 6.88 8.62 -11.39
N PRO A 99 7.15 9.91 -11.11
CA PRO A 99 8.32 10.62 -11.63
C PRO A 99 9.66 10.01 -11.20
N GLN A 100 9.75 9.55 -9.95
CA GLN A 100 10.97 8.94 -9.39
C GLN A 100 10.98 7.40 -9.45
N ARG A 101 9.84 6.74 -9.25
CA ARG A 101 9.73 5.27 -9.12
C ARG A 101 9.37 4.56 -10.43
N GLY A 102 9.10 5.31 -11.50
CA GLY A 102 8.73 4.75 -12.80
C GLY A 102 7.28 4.25 -12.84
N LEU A 103 7.03 3.23 -13.67
CA LEU A 103 5.68 2.69 -13.88
C LEU A 103 5.30 1.71 -12.75
N LEU A 104 4.36 2.12 -11.90
CA LEU A 104 3.85 1.34 -10.79
C LEU A 104 2.55 0.60 -11.16
N THR A 105 2.43 -0.63 -10.66
CA THR A 105 1.24 -1.47 -10.82
C THR A 105 0.20 -1.19 -9.73
N PRO A 106 -1.10 -1.45 -10.00
CA PRO A 106 -2.20 -1.29 -9.06
C PRO A 106 -1.93 -1.89 -7.69
N GLU A 107 -1.37 -3.10 -7.65
CA GLU A 107 -1.10 -3.84 -6.41
C GLU A 107 -0.28 -3.05 -5.39
N LEU A 108 0.59 -2.13 -5.86
CA LEU A 108 1.44 -1.31 -5.00
C LEU A 108 0.71 -0.12 -4.37
N PHE A 109 -0.34 0.40 -5.00
CA PHE A 109 -0.98 1.65 -4.58
C PHE A 109 -2.49 1.55 -4.31
N LEU A 110 -3.22 0.62 -4.93
CA LEU A 110 -4.67 0.43 -4.74
C LEU A 110 -5.04 0.12 -3.28
N PRO A 111 -4.35 -0.80 -2.57
CA PRO A 111 -4.67 -1.08 -1.16
C PRO A 111 -4.54 0.16 -0.26
N ARG A 112 -3.74 1.15 -0.67
CA ARG A 112 -3.59 2.43 0.03
C ARG A 112 -4.69 3.39 -0.37
N ALA A 113 -5.02 3.47 -1.66
CA ALA A 113 -6.13 4.24 -2.17
C ALA A 113 -7.45 3.88 -1.46
N GLU A 114 -7.68 2.58 -1.23
CA GLU A 114 -8.85 2.08 -0.50
C GLU A 114 -8.86 2.53 0.96
N LYS A 115 -7.75 2.38 1.68
CA LYS A 115 -7.65 2.73 3.11
C LYS A 115 -7.75 4.23 3.37
N THR A 116 -7.34 5.05 2.41
CA THR A 116 -7.32 6.52 2.51
C THR A 116 -8.53 7.18 1.86
N GLY A 117 -9.39 6.40 1.19
CA GLY A 117 -10.55 6.90 0.45
C GLY A 117 -10.21 7.51 -0.92
N GLN A 118 -8.93 7.58 -1.30
CA GLN A 118 -8.49 8.09 -2.60
C GLN A 118 -8.96 7.21 -3.77
N ILE A 119 -9.37 5.96 -3.53
CA ILE A 119 -9.93 5.10 -4.58
C ILE A 119 -11.15 5.75 -5.26
N ILE A 120 -11.93 6.56 -4.53
CA ILE A 120 -13.09 7.28 -5.08
C ILE A 120 -12.65 8.32 -6.12
N ALA A 121 -11.51 8.97 -5.90
CA ALA A 121 -10.97 9.93 -6.85
C ALA A 121 -10.33 9.26 -8.09
N LEU A 122 -9.99 7.96 -7.99
CA LEU A 122 -9.47 7.17 -9.10
C LEU A 122 -10.57 6.58 -9.99
N GLY A 123 -11.82 6.47 -9.48
CA GLY A 123 -12.98 5.97 -10.21
C GLY A 123 -13.70 4.84 -9.48
#